data_AF-A0A2A4FJ47-F1
#
_entry.id   AF-A0A2A4FJ47-F1
#
_cell.length_a   1.000
_cell.length_b   1.000
_cell.length_c   1.000
_cell.angle_alpha   90.00
_cell.angle_beta   90.00
_cell.angle_gamma   90.00
#
_symmetry.space_group_name_H-M   'P 1'
#
loop_
_entity.id
_entity.type
_entity.pdbx_description
1 polymer ?
#
loop_
_entity_poly.entity_id
_entity_poly.type
_entity_poly.pdbx_seq_one_letter_code
_entity_poly.pdbx_strand_id
1 'polypeptide(L)'
;MLLSRIDESIKQEFYLEASWLVYAILEDRLVSALDETGGAVTANGKPIRMLGPKLVALEARRQETLNLRKAFFGDMLSKLDAWKEQRNELMHAMADESKEIPEIDAFAARVAISGRELARDFCSACRRLKKFNSA
;
A
#
# COMPACT_ATOMS: atom_id res chain seq x y z
N MET A 1 9.84 11.28 -9.47
CA MET A 1 8.80 10.21 -9.39
C MET A 1 8.33 10.15 -7.93
N LEU A 2 7.09 9.81 -7.61
CA LEU A 2 6.57 9.90 -6.21
C LEU A 2 7.45 9.16 -5.17
N LEU A 3 8.12 8.07 -5.54
CA LEU A 3 9.09 7.39 -4.66
C LEU A 3 10.27 8.27 -4.22
N SER A 4 10.80 9.13 -5.10
CA SER A 4 11.88 10.06 -4.73
C SER A 4 11.39 11.18 -3.80
N ARG A 5 10.09 11.50 -3.83
CA ARG A 5 9.49 12.44 -2.86
C ARG A 5 9.36 11.80 -1.48
N ILE A 6 9.00 10.51 -1.39
CA ILE A 6 9.00 9.80 -0.10
C ILE A 6 10.41 9.82 0.51
N ASP A 7 11.43 9.50 -0.29
CA ASP A 7 12.82 9.52 0.18
C ASP A 7 13.24 10.92 0.68
N GLU A 8 12.77 11.99 0.02
CA GLU A 8 13.04 13.36 0.44
C GLU A 8 12.30 13.75 1.72
N SER A 9 11.01 13.45 1.82
CA SER A 9 10.22 13.69 3.04
C SER A 9 10.80 12.92 4.24
N ILE A 10 11.28 11.69 4.06
CA ILE A 10 11.95 10.92 5.12
C ILE A 10 13.26 11.60 5.55
N LYS A 11 14.09 12.09 4.61
CA LYS A 11 15.34 12.80 4.94
C LYS A 11 15.11 14.09 5.70
N GLN A 12 14.01 14.77 5.41
CA GLN A 12 13.60 16.01 6.09
C GLN A 12 12.76 15.74 7.36
N GLU A 13 12.63 14.46 7.77
CA GLU A 13 11.86 14.03 8.94
C GLU A 13 10.35 14.36 8.87
N PHE A 14 9.83 14.63 7.66
CA PHE A 14 8.41 14.79 7.38
C PHE A 14 7.71 13.44 7.24
N TYR A 15 7.72 12.66 8.33
CA TYR A 15 7.25 11.27 8.33
C TYR A 15 5.75 11.11 8.06
N LEU A 16 4.92 12.07 8.48
CA LEU A 16 3.49 12.08 8.18
C LEU A 16 3.22 12.30 6.68
N GLU A 17 3.95 13.24 6.07
CA GLU A 17 3.88 13.46 4.62
C GLU A 17 4.37 12.23 3.86
N ALA A 18 5.50 11.66 4.27
CA ALA A 18 6.03 10.43 3.69
C ALA A 18 5.01 9.28 3.75
N SER A 19 4.34 9.10 4.89
CA SER A 19 3.28 8.08 5.06
C SER A 19 2.08 8.33 4.15
N TRP A 20 1.71 9.59 3.92
CA TRP A 20 0.66 9.97 2.98
C TRP A 20 1.02 9.68 1.53
N LEU A 21 2.25 10.01 1.13
CA LEU A 21 2.78 9.71 -0.20
C LEU A 21 2.84 8.20 -0.45
N VAL A 22 3.26 7.42 0.55
CA VAL A 22 3.22 5.96 0.51
C VAL A 22 1.80 5.46 0.28
N TYR A 23 0.82 5.94 1.06
CA TYR A 23 -0.58 5.57 0.90
C TYR A 23 -1.06 5.83 -0.53
N ALA A 24 -0.79 7.02 -1.08
CA ALA A 24 -1.21 7.38 -2.43
C ALA A 24 -0.62 6.45 -3.50
N ILE A 25 0.67 6.08 -3.37
CA ILE A 25 1.30 5.13 -4.29
C ILE A 25 0.66 3.74 -4.16
N LEU A 26 0.50 3.23 -2.94
CA LEU A 26 -0.03 1.89 -2.71
C LEU A 26 -1.46 1.75 -3.22
N GLU A 27 -2.30 2.75 -2.97
CA GLU A 27 -3.68 2.81 -3.46
C GLU A 27 -3.73 2.75 -5.00
N ASP A 28 -2.95 3.58 -5.67
CA ASP A 28 -2.87 3.63 -7.14
C ASP A 28 -2.29 2.33 -7.73
N ARG A 29 -1.25 1.76 -7.13
CA ARG A 29 -0.69 0.47 -7.56
C ARG A 29 -1.66 -0.69 -7.36
N LEU A 30 -2.44 -0.67 -6.28
CA LEU A 30 -3.46 -1.67 -6.01
C LEU A 30 -4.59 -1.62 -7.04
N VAL A 31 -5.05 -0.42 -7.40
CA VAL A 31 -6.00 -0.22 -8.51
C VAL A 31 -5.41 -0.77 -9.81
N SER A 32 -4.17 -0.41 -10.15
CA SER A 32 -3.53 -0.93 -11.35
C SER A 32 -3.42 -2.46 -11.37
N ALA A 33 -3.22 -3.13 -10.24
CA ALA A 33 -3.18 -4.59 -10.17
C ALA A 33 -4.57 -5.24 -10.32
N LEU A 34 -5.61 -4.59 -9.78
CA LEU A 34 -7.00 -5.02 -9.97
C LEU A 34 -7.44 -4.84 -11.41
N ASP A 35 -7.06 -3.75 -12.08
CA ASP A 35 -7.39 -3.52 -13.49
C ASP A 35 -6.80 -4.59 -14.42
N GLU A 36 -5.58 -5.03 -14.14
CA GLU A 36 -4.92 -6.16 -14.82
C GLU A 36 -5.58 -7.52 -14.58
N THR A 37 -6.54 -7.62 -13.66
CA THR A 37 -7.19 -8.87 -13.25
C THR A 37 -8.72 -8.78 -13.22
N GLY A 38 -9.30 -7.85 -14.00
CA GLY A 38 -10.75 -7.71 -14.14
C GLY A 38 -11.37 -6.45 -13.54
N GLY A 39 -10.57 -5.43 -13.23
CA GLY A 39 -11.04 -4.12 -12.78
C GLY A 39 -11.15 -3.95 -11.26
N ALA A 40 -10.97 -2.73 -10.76
CA ALA A 40 -11.22 -2.37 -9.36
C ALA A 40 -12.73 -2.22 -9.02
N VAL A 41 -13.54 -3.23 -9.36
CA VAL A 41 -15.00 -3.25 -9.18
C VAL A 41 -15.46 -4.44 -8.33
N THR A 42 -16.57 -4.28 -7.62
CA THR A 42 -17.26 -5.36 -6.90
C THR A 42 -17.96 -6.30 -7.88
N ALA A 43 -18.47 -7.43 -7.38
CA ALA A 43 -19.28 -8.37 -8.17
C ALA A 43 -20.50 -7.71 -8.85
N ASN A 44 -21.00 -6.60 -8.27
CA ASN A 44 -22.12 -5.82 -8.81
C ASN A 44 -21.67 -4.68 -9.74
N GLY A 45 -20.41 -4.67 -10.18
CA GLY A 45 -19.84 -3.66 -11.08
C GLY A 45 -19.58 -2.29 -10.45
N LYS A 46 -19.72 -2.13 -9.13
CA LYS A 46 -19.48 -0.84 -8.45
C LYS A 46 -18.00 -0.65 -8.12
N PRO A 47 -17.43 0.55 -8.23
CA PRO A 47 -16.03 0.80 -7.87
C PRO A 47 -15.73 0.48 -6.40
N ILE A 48 -14.63 -0.24 -6.15
CA ILE A 48 -14.13 -0.48 -4.80
C ILE A 48 -13.39 0.77 -4.33
N ARG A 49 -13.90 1.48 -3.33
CA ARG A 49 -13.34 2.79 -2.91
C ARG A 49 -12.25 2.70 -1.86
N MET A 50 -12.34 1.75 -0.94
CA MET A 50 -11.42 1.67 0.20
C MET A 50 -10.26 0.70 -0.05
N LEU A 51 -9.09 0.98 0.53
CA LEU A 51 -7.88 0.16 0.41
C LEU A 51 -8.10 -1.28 0.90
N GLY A 52 -8.72 -1.47 2.07
CA GLY A 52 -8.96 -2.79 2.66
C GLY A 52 -9.79 -3.73 1.74
N PRO A 53 -10.98 -3.32 1.28
CA PRO A 53 -11.75 -4.08 0.31
C PRO A 53 -11.00 -4.37 -1.01
N LYS A 54 -10.14 -3.46 -1.48
CA LYS A 54 -9.30 -3.70 -2.67
C LYS A 54 -8.26 -4.79 -2.41
N LEU A 55 -7.65 -4.82 -1.22
CA LEU A 55 -6.73 -5.87 -0.80
C LEU A 55 -7.38 -7.24 -0.77
N VAL A 56 -8.57 -7.32 -0.17
CA VAL A 56 -9.36 -8.57 -0.11
C VAL A 56 -9.68 -9.08 -1.51
N ALA A 57 -10.11 -8.18 -2.42
CA ALA A 57 -10.39 -8.55 -3.79
C ALA A 57 -9.12 -9.04 -4.53
N LEU A 58 -7.97 -8.39 -4.33
CA LEU A 58 -6.73 -8.80 -4.97
C LEU A 58 -6.23 -10.14 -4.44
N GLU A 59 -6.31 -10.40 -3.13
CA GLU A 59 -5.92 -11.69 -2.54
C GLU A 59 -6.81 -12.82 -3.05
N ALA A 60 -8.13 -12.61 -3.13
CA ALA A 60 -9.05 -13.60 -3.72
C ALA A 60 -8.64 -13.95 -5.17
N ARG A 61 -8.38 -12.93 -6.00
CA ARG A 61 -7.94 -13.13 -7.39
C ARG A 61 -6.57 -13.79 -7.49
N ARG A 62 -5.68 -13.56 -6.52
CA ARG A 62 -4.34 -14.17 -6.49
C ARG A 62 -4.41 -15.69 -6.35
N GLN A 63 -5.43 -16.20 -5.68
CA GLN A 63 -5.65 -17.64 -5.56
C GLN A 63 -6.09 -18.26 -6.89
N GLU A 64 -6.73 -17.51 -7.78
CA GLU A 64 -7.26 -18.02 -9.05
C GLU A 64 -6.35 -17.70 -10.26
N THR A 65 -5.54 -16.64 -10.17
CA THR A 65 -4.77 -16.11 -11.30
C THR A 65 -3.27 -16.41 -11.15
N LEU A 66 -2.74 -17.31 -12.00
CA LEU A 66 -1.33 -17.72 -11.97
C LEU A 66 -0.35 -16.55 -12.10
N ASN A 67 -0.61 -15.64 -13.05
CA ASN A 67 0.25 -14.46 -13.28
C ASN A 67 0.28 -13.53 -12.07
N LEU A 68 -0.88 -13.32 -11.43
CA LEU A 68 -0.98 -12.52 -10.21
C LEU A 68 -0.21 -13.16 -9.06
N ARG A 69 -0.35 -14.49 -8.88
CA ARG A 69 0.41 -15.25 -7.88
C ARG A 69 1.93 -15.16 -8.09
N LYS A 70 2.39 -15.24 -9.33
CA LYS A 70 3.81 -15.06 -9.69
C LYS A 70 4.30 -13.63 -9.45
N ALA A 71 3.45 -12.64 -9.71
CA ALA A 71 3.82 -11.23 -9.57
C ALA A 71 3.87 -10.78 -8.09
N PHE A 72 2.87 -11.19 -7.30
CA PHE A 72 2.67 -10.88 -5.88
C PHE A 72 2.96 -12.13 -5.03
N PHE A 73 4.21 -12.55 -5.02
CA PHE A 73 4.67 -13.72 -4.28
C PHE A 73 4.94 -13.39 -2.80
N GLY A 74 5.05 -14.44 -1.99
CA GLY A 74 5.33 -14.33 -0.56
C GLY A 74 4.20 -13.68 0.23
N ASP A 75 4.57 -12.88 1.22
CA ASP A 75 3.71 -12.23 2.21
C ASP A 75 3.39 -10.75 1.87
N MET A 76 3.62 -10.33 0.62
CA MET A 76 3.50 -8.93 0.21
C MET A 76 2.12 -8.31 0.48
N LEU A 77 1.03 -9.05 0.23
CA LEU A 77 -0.33 -8.57 0.48
C LEU A 77 -0.64 -8.49 1.98
N SER A 78 -0.15 -9.44 2.77
CA SER A 78 -0.25 -9.42 4.24
C SER A 78 0.55 -8.26 4.85
N LYS A 79 1.74 -7.95 4.31
CA LYS A 79 2.53 -6.78 4.71
C LYS A 79 1.82 -5.46 4.42
N LEU A 80 1.11 -5.37 3.30
CA LEU A 80 0.30 -4.19 2.99
C LEU A 80 -0.91 -4.05 3.92
N ASP A 81 -1.57 -5.14 4.27
CA ASP A 81 -2.66 -5.10 5.26
C ASP A 81 -2.14 -4.66 6.65
N ALA A 82 -1.03 -5.24 7.11
CA ALA A 82 -0.40 -4.85 8.37
C ALA A 82 0.08 -3.40 8.38
N TRP A 83 0.62 -2.90 7.26
CA TRP A 83 1.02 -1.49 7.14
C TRP A 83 -0.19 -0.54 7.17
N LYS A 84 -1.29 -0.91 6.51
CA LYS A 84 -2.56 -0.16 6.56
C LYS A 84 -3.07 -0.03 8.00
N GLU A 85 -3.02 -1.10 8.79
CA GLU A 85 -3.42 -1.07 10.19
C GLU A 85 -2.53 -0.16 11.02
N GLN A 86 -1.20 -0.25 10.87
CA GLN A 86 -0.26 0.66 11.55
C GLN A 86 -0.50 2.13 11.19
N ARG A 87 -0.80 2.45 9.93
CA ARG A 87 -1.13 3.80 9.50
C ARG A 87 -2.45 4.30 10.12
N ASN A 88 -3.44 3.42 10.26
CA ASN A 88 -4.70 3.78 10.92
C ASN A 88 -4.49 4.01 12.42
N GLU A 89 -3.70 3.15 13.07
CA GLU A 89 -3.32 3.32 14.47
C GLU A 89 -2.55 4.63 14.69
N LEU A 90 -1.66 5.01 13.77
CA LEU A 90 -0.97 6.31 13.82
C LEU A 90 -1.96 7.48 13.77
N MET A 91 -2.95 7.43 12.86
CA MET A 91 -3.99 8.47 12.80
C MET A 91 -4.80 8.56 14.09
N HIS A 92 -5.12 7.42 14.71
CA HIS A 92 -5.79 7.40 16.02
C HIS A 92 -4.90 7.93 17.14
N ALA A 93 -3.62 7.55 17.16
CA ALA A 93 -2.63 8.03 18.11
C ALA A 93 -2.43 9.55 18.05
N MET A 94 -2.48 10.14 16.85
CA MET A 94 -2.40 11.60 16.68
C MET A 94 -3.62 12.35 17.23
N ALA A 95 -4.77 11.70 17.33
CA ALA A 95 -5.99 12.28 17.89
C ALA A 95 -6.14 11.99 19.39
N ASP A 96 -5.24 11.21 19.97
CA ASP A 96 -5.25 10.82 21.37
C ASP A 96 -4.40 11.80 22.19
N GLU A 97 -5.07 12.63 22.98
CA GLU A 97 -4.44 13.65 23.83
C GLU A 97 -3.57 13.05 24.96
N SER A 98 -3.65 11.73 25.20
CA SER A 98 -2.85 11.05 26.22
C SER A 98 -1.45 10.65 25.75
N LYS A 99 -1.16 10.71 24.45
CA LYS A 99 0.14 10.30 23.90
C LYS A 99 1.13 11.45 23.80
N GLU A 100 2.38 11.17 24.11
CA GLU A 100 3.43 12.18 23.98
C GLU A 100 3.87 12.36 22.51
N ILE A 101 4.14 13.61 22.12
CA ILE A 101 4.55 13.96 20.76
C ILE A 101 5.78 13.15 20.29
N PRO A 102 6.85 12.95 21.09
CA PRO A 102 8.00 12.15 20.65
C PRO A 102 7.65 10.69 20.34
N GLU A 103 6.67 10.11 21.03
CA GLU A 103 6.20 8.74 20.74
C GLU A 103 5.46 8.68 19.41
N ILE A 104 4.65 9.69 19.13
CA ILE A 104 3.93 9.83 17.85
C ILE A 104 4.92 10.01 16.70
N ASP A 105 5.95 10.85 16.87
CA ASP A 105 6.98 11.07 15.84
C ASP A 105 7.78 9.79 15.56
N ALA A 106 8.20 9.08 16.62
CA ALA A 106 8.88 7.80 16.47
C ALA A 106 7.99 6.75 15.78
N PHE A 107 6.68 6.77 16.03
CA PHE A 107 5.73 5.89 15.36
C PHE A 107 5.56 6.28 13.88
N ALA A 108 5.40 7.57 13.58
CA ALA A 108 5.31 8.08 12.21
C ALA A 108 6.55 7.69 11.40
N ALA A 109 7.75 7.79 11.98
CA ALA A 109 9.00 7.37 11.34
C ALA A 109 8.97 5.89 10.94
N ARG A 110 8.54 4.99 11.84
CA ARG A 110 8.42 3.55 11.54
C ARG A 110 7.42 3.28 10.41
N VAL A 111 6.25 3.93 10.44
CA VAL A 111 5.21 3.78 9.40
C VAL A 111 5.72 4.28 8.04
N ALA A 112 6.41 5.42 8.01
CA ALA A 112 6.96 5.99 6.78
C ALA A 112 8.04 5.09 6.15
N ILE A 113 9.00 4.63 6.95
CA ILE A 113 10.14 3.84 6.47
C ILE A 113 9.68 2.47 5.95
N SER A 114 8.88 1.75 6.75
CA SER A 114 8.33 0.45 6.32
C SER A 114 7.42 0.59 5.10
N GLY A 115 6.62 1.66 5.05
CA GLY A 115 5.77 1.99 3.93
C GLY A 115 6.52 2.26 2.64
N ARG A 116 7.68 2.92 2.72
CA ARG A 116 8.55 3.21 1.57
C ARG A 116 9.07 1.94 0.91
N GLU A 117 9.52 0.98 1.71
CA GLU A 117 9.98 -0.33 1.21
C GLU A 117 8.84 -1.06 0.51
N LEU A 118 7.67 -1.10 1.16
CA LEU A 118 6.49 -1.74 0.62
C LEU A 118 6.03 -1.10 -0.71
N ALA A 119 6.02 0.23 -0.80
CA ALA A 119 5.64 0.95 -2.01
C ALA A 119 6.56 0.60 -3.20
N ARG A 120 7.87 0.46 -2.95
CA ARG A 120 8.86 0.05 -3.96
C ARG A 120 8.61 -1.38 -4.43
N ASP A 121 8.31 -2.28 -3.51
CA ASP A 121 8.04 -3.69 -3.81
C ASP A 121 6.75 -3.86 -4.60
N PHE A 122 5.68 -3.16 -4.20
CA PHE A 122 4.41 -3.14 -4.92
C PHE A 122 4.55 -2.58 -6.33
N CYS A 123 5.28 -1.47 -6.50
CA CYS A 123 5.58 -0.93 -7.83
C CYS A 123 6.28 -1.96 -8.73
N SER A 124 7.14 -2.78 -8.15
CA SER A 124 7.86 -3.83 -8.88
C SER A 124 6.94 -5.02 -9.19
N ALA A 125 6.06 -5.41 -8.27
CA ALA A 125 5.04 -6.44 -8.49
C ALA A 125 4.06 -6.07 -9.61
N CYS A 126 3.53 -4.85 -9.62
CA CYS A 126 2.65 -4.38 -10.70
C CYS A 126 3.34 -4.41 -12.07
N ARG A 127 4.63 -4.02 -12.13
CA ARG A 127 5.41 -4.09 -13.38
C ARG A 127 5.59 -5.54 -13.86
N ARG A 128 5.84 -6.48 -12.94
CA ARG A 128 5.92 -7.92 -13.26
C ARG A 128 4.58 -8.45 -13.78
N LEU A 129 3.47 -8.09 -13.12
CA LEU A 129 2.13 -8.52 -13.52
C LEU A 129 1.83 -8.09 -14.97
N LYS A 130 2.04 -6.81 -15.29
CA LYS A 130 1.86 -6.30 -16.65
C LYS A 130 2.69 -7.07 -17.68
N LYS A 131 3.95 -7.36 -17.35
CA LYS A 131 4.82 -8.15 -18.20
C LYS A 131 4.29 -9.58 -18.40
N PHE A 132 3.79 -10.23 -17.35
CA PHE A 132 3.23 -11.59 -17.46
C PHE A 132 1.91 -11.63 -18.24
N ASN A 133 1.11 -10.56 -18.19
CA ASN A 133 -0.15 -10.46 -18.94
C ASN A 133 0.05 -10.06 -20.41
N SER A 134 1.20 -9.46 -20.76
CA SER A 134 1.53 -9.05 -22.13
C SER A 134 2.34 -10.10 -22.91
N ALA A 135 2.66 -11.23 -22.28
CA ALA A 135 3.47 -12.32 -22.85
C ALA A 135 2.58 -13.49 -23.26
#